data_AF-A0A242W2Z7-F1
#
_entry.id   AF-A0A242W2Z7-F1
#
_cell.length_a   1.000
_cell.length_b   1.000
_cell.length_c   1.000
_cell.angle_alpha   90.00
_cell.angle_beta   90.00
_cell.angle_gamma   90.00
#
_symmetry.space_group_name_H-M   'P 1'
#
loop_
_entity.id
_entity.type
_entity.pdbx_description
1 polymer ?
#
loop_
_entity_poly.entity_id
_entity_poly.type
_entity_poly.pdbx_seq_one_letter_code
_entity_poly.pdbx_strand_id
1 'polypeptide(L)'
;MNFKHVLATGLITATLFGATNAYAQTEHFIDVPKDHWSKNSINYLTEQNVISGYGNGKFGFGDNVTRGQVAAIISRYLKLENTGSASKHFSDIHGHMFENSIKAVAQKGLMTGDSSTDKFRPDDTLTRYEMAVILQKAFHLSVKTNDLFYDVPNNFWATDAVRSLYSNGITKGIGDYKYGGEMNVTREQFATFMYKAINVSPYFIPDSIPAKDEDKYKEIENILIDSGFLKTDYNYVYTKTGRTYDGIMYFNFSPYDDSAYRISIHSDDPVLNEPVKKILNTLLPTEADNLYNLIKNPTASSRTTELDGRKIEFRRDSSTSVNVSLGKRKY
;
A
#
# COMPACT_ATOMS: atom_id res chain seq x y z
N MET A 1 -86.85 21.82 -29.70
CA MET A 1 -86.07 20.73 -29.10
C MET A 1 -84.67 21.28 -28.81
N ASN A 2 -84.35 21.42 -27.52
CA ASN A 2 -83.08 21.80 -26.87
C ASN A 2 -82.25 22.99 -27.37
N PHE A 3 -82.41 24.11 -26.64
CA PHE A 3 -81.41 25.16 -26.40
C PHE A 3 -80.22 24.62 -25.60
N LYS A 4 -79.00 25.13 -25.85
CA LYS A 4 -78.19 25.92 -24.89
C LYS A 4 -77.14 26.77 -25.63
N HIS A 5 -77.14 28.07 -25.37
CA HIS A 5 -76.05 29.00 -25.66
C HIS A 5 -74.92 28.77 -24.65
N VAL A 6 -73.64 28.88 -25.04
CA VAL A 6 -72.61 29.47 -24.16
C VAL A 6 -71.56 30.23 -25.00
N LEU A 7 -71.37 31.46 -24.55
CA LEU A 7 -70.46 32.54 -24.93
C LEU A 7 -69.00 32.18 -25.22
N ALA A 8 -68.46 32.88 -26.21
CA ALA A 8 -67.03 33.13 -26.36
C ALA A 8 -66.56 34.19 -25.34
N THR A 9 -65.54 33.86 -24.56
CA THR A 9 -64.64 34.82 -23.91
C THR A 9 -63.25 34.25 -23.96
N GLY A 10 -62.36 34.93 -24.68
CA GLY A 10 -60.94 34.60 -24.68
C GLY A 10 -60.32 34.83 -23.31
N LEU A 11 -59.43 33.92 -22.92
CA LEU A 11 -58.35 34.21 -21.98
C LEU A 11 -57.07 33.63 -22.58
N ILE A 12 -56.13 34.52 -22.88
CA ILE A 12 -54.75 34.17 -23.15
C ILE A 12 -54.16 33.76 -21.80
N THR A 13 -53.93 32.47 -21.59
CA THR A 13 -53.02 32.00 -20.55
C THR A 13 -51.78 31.42 -21.21
N ALA A 14 -50.77 32.27 -21.34
CA ALA A 14 -49.40 31.85 -21.52
C ALA A 14 -49.00 31.02 -20.29
N THR A 15 -49.08 29.69 -20.38
CA THR A 15 -48.41 28.83 -19.43
C THR A 15 -46.95 28.74 -19.85
N LEU A 16 -46.13 29.52 -19.14
CA LEU A 16 -44.68 29.37 -19.04
C LEU A 16 -44.31 27.88 -19.13
N PHE A 17 -43.50 27.53 -20.13
CA PHE A 17 -42.61 26.39 -20.00
C PHE A 17 -41.69 26.71 -18.82
N GLY A 18 -42.05 26.21 -17.64
CA GLY A 18 -41.13 26.13 -16.52
C GLY A 18 -39.99 25.24 -16.96
N ALA A 19 -38.87 25.85 -17.36
CA ALA A 19 -37.59 25.21 -17.32
C ALA A 19 -37.39 24.75 -15.88
N THR A 20 -37.64 23.47 -15.61
CA THR A 20 -37.10 22.85 -14.41
C THR A 20 -35.60 22.83 -14.64
N ASN A 21 -34.94 23.89 -14.19
CA ASN A 21 -33.55 23.76 -13.77
C ASN A 21 -33.56 22.60 -12.77
N ALA A 22 -33.14 21.43 -13.24
CA ALA A 22 -32.67 20.39 -12.37
C ALA A 22 -31.45 21.00 -11.68
N TYR A 23 -31.71 21.69 -10.56
CA TYR A 23 -30.68 21.97 -9.59
C TYR A 23 -30.03 20.62 -9.32
N ALA A 24 -28.76 20.49 -9.71
CA ALA A 24 -27.93 19.37 -9.32
C ALA A 24 -27.88 19.40 -7.78
N GLN A 25 -28.84 18.74 -7.16
CA GLN A 25 -28.79 18.42 -5.76
C GLN A 25 -27.54 17.57 -5.63
N THR A 26 -26.50 18.10 -4.99
CA THR A 26 -25.43 17.30 -4.42
C THR A 26 -26.13 16.29 -3.51
N GLU A 27 -26.43 15.10 -4.04
CA GLU A 27 -27.01 14.01 -3.27
C GLU A 27 -25.92 13.57 -2.29
N HIS A 28 -25.95 14.18 -1.10
CA HIS A 28 -25.25 13.64 0.04
C HIS A 28 -25.90 12.30 0.37
N PHE A 29 -25.20 11.23 0.06
CA PHE A 29 -25.65 9.88 0.35
C PHE A 29 -25.89 9.70 1.85
N ILE A 30 -27.06 9.16 2.21
CA ILE A 30 -27.52 9.09 3.59
C ILE A 30 -26.68 8.16 4.48
N ASP A 31 -25.92 7.25 3.85
CA ASP A 31 -25.07 6.24 4.48
C ASP A 31 -23.58 6.64 4.55
N VAL A 32 -23.19 7.80 4.02
CA VAL A 32 -21.81 8.31 4.11
C VAL A 32 -21.66 9.22 5.33
N PRO A 33 -20.85 8.86 6.35
CA PRO A 33 -20.70 9.70 7.53
C PRO A 33 -20.08 11.06 7.21
N LYS A 34 -20.56 12.12 7.87
CA LYS A 34 -20.24 13.52 7.55
C LYS A 34 -18.76 13.86 7.65
N ASP A 35 -18.02 13.21 8.55
CA ASP A 35 -16.61 13.49 8.82
C ASP A 35 -15.70 12.32 8.40
N HIS A 36 -16.22 11.42 7.55
CA HIS A 36 -15.44 10.28 7.07
C HIS A 36 -14.41 10.70 6.02
N TRP A 37 -13.21 10.10 6.09
CA TRP A 37 -12.08 10.41 5.20
C TRP A 37 -12.38 10.24 3.71
N SER A 38 -13.31 9.37 3.35
CA SER A 38 -13.69 9.09 1.95
C SER A 38 -14.71 10.07 1.39
N LYS A 39 -15.38 10.88 2.22
CA LYS A 39 -16.52 11.72 1.81
C LYS A 39 -16.15 12.66 0.66
N ASN A 40 -15.01 13.33 0.74
CA ASN A 40 -14.59 14.28 -0.31
C ASN A 40 -14.32 13.56 -1.63
N SER A 41 -13.71 12.37 -1.58
CA SER A 41 -13.46 11.55 -2.77
C SER A 41 -14.75 11.06 -3.41
N ILE A 42 -15.72 10.63 -2.60
CA ILE A 42 -17.06 10.23 -3.07
C ILE A 42 -17.76 11.42 -3.74
N ASN A 43 -17.86 12.56 -3.05
CA ASN A 43 -18.52 13.75 -3.57
C ASN A 43 -17.91 14.19 -4.90
N TYR A 44 -16.57 14.30 -4.97
CA TYR A 44 -15.86 14.69 -6.19
C TYR A 44 -16.22 13.77 -7.36
N LEU A 45 -16.12 12.45 -7.17
CA LEU A 45 -16.40 11.50 -8.25
C LEU A 45 -17.89 11.48 -8.63
N THR A 46 -18.81 11.74 -7.70
CA THR A 46 -20.24 11.85 -8.00
C THR A 46 -20.57 13.14 -8.75
N GLU A 47 -19.97 14.27 -8.39
CA GLU A 47 -20.12 15.55 -9.11
C GLU A 47 -19.58 15.45 -10.55
N GLN A 48 -18.51 14.68 -10.76
CA GLN A 48 -17.99 14.37 -12.10
C GLN A 48 -18.84 13.33 -12.85
N ASN A 49 -19.96 12.87 -12.27
CA ASN A 49 -20.81 11.80 -12.77
C ASN A 49 -20.06 10.48 -13.00
N VAL A 50 -18.92 10.24 -12.35
CA VAL A 50 -18.08 9.06 -12.55
C VAL A 50 -18.56 7.87 -11.73
N ILE A 51 -19.00 8.13 -10.49
CA ILE A 51 -19.56 7.13 -9.57
C ILE A 51 -20.94 7.58 -9.10
N SER A 52 -21.85 6.61 -8.97
CA SER A 52 -23.21 6.83 -8.46
C SER A 52 -23.50 5.87 -7.31
N GLY A 53 -24.45 6.25 -6.46
CA GLY A 53 -25.06 5.35 -5.49
C GLY A 53 -26.02 4.35 -6.13
N TYR A 54 -26.78 3.62 -5.31
CA TYR A 54 -27.74 2.61 -5.76
C TYR A 54 -29.10 3.17 -6.21
N GLY A 55 -29.27 4.50 -6.22
CA GLY A 55 -30.51 5.16 -6.64
C GLY A 55 -31.61 5.24 -5.56
N ASN A 56 -31.33 4.74 -4.36
CA ASN A 56 -32.21 4.82 -3.18
C ASN A 56 -31.69 5.82 -2.14
N GLY A 57 -30.88 6.80 -2.56
CA GLY A 57 -30.20 7.75 -1.69
C GLY A 57 -28.97 7.21 -0.96
N LYS A 58 -28.61 5.92 -1.14
CA LYS A 58 -27.39 5.31 -0.56
C LYS A 58 -26.25 5.23 -1.57
N PHE A 59 -25.03 5.45 -1.09
CA PHE A 59 -23.80 5.20 -1.84
C PHE A 59 -23.48 3.71 -1.93
N GLY A 60 -23.85 2.93 -0.92
CA GLY A 60 -23.30 1.59 -0.67
C GLY A 60 -22.03 1.66 0.17
N PHE A 61 -22.00 2.53 1.17
CA PHE A 61 -20.84 2.73 2.05
C PHE A 61 -20.55 1.45 2.85
N GLY A 62 -19.31 0.97 2.82
CA GLY A 62 -18.87 -0.27 3.46
C GLY A 62 -19.11 -1.55 2.65
N ASP A 63 -19.87 -1.48 1.55
CA ASP A 63 -20.05 -2.61 0.66
C ASP A 63 -18.77 -2.85 -0.15
N ASN A 64 -18.45 -4.11 -0.44
CA ASN A 64 -17.37 -4.44 -1.37
C ASN A 64 -17.76 -4.05 -2.80
N VAL A 65 -16.83 -3.42 -3.52
CA VAL A 65 -17.04 -3.07 -4.94
C VAL A 65 -16.89 -4.31 -5.81
N THR A 66 -17.79 -4.50 -6.77
CA THR A 66 -17.70 -5.61 -7.72
C THR A 66 -16.84 -5.24 -8.94
N ARG A 67 -16.29 -6.25 -9.60
CA ARG A 67 -15.51 -6.09 -10.85
C ARG A 67 -16.33 -5.39 -11.94
N GLY A 68 -17.62 -5.70 -12.08
CA GLY A 68 -18.51 -5.05 -13.03
C GLY A 68 -18.76 -3.57 -12.71
N GLN A 69 -18.94 -3.22 -11.43
CA GLN A 69 -19.05 -1.82 -11.00
C GLN A 69 -17.77 -1.03 -11.33
N VAL A 70 -16.60 -1.62 -11.07
CA VAL A 70 -15.29 -1.02 -11.38
C VAL A 70 -15.12 -0.80 -12.88
N ALA A 71 -15.53 -1.77 -13.71
CA ALA A 71 -15.52 -1.62 -15.16
C ALA A 71 -16.38 -0.42 -15.61
N ALA A 72 -17.58 -0.27 -15.05
CA ALA A 72 -18.45 0.86 -15.35
C ALA A 72 -17.85 2.21 -14.92
N ILE A 73 -17.25 2.27 -13.73
CA ILE A 73 -16.62 3.49 -13.22
C ILE A 73 -15.42 3.91 -14.10
N ILE A 74 -14.51 2.97 -14.40
CA ILE A 74 -13.32 3.23 -15.24
C ILE A 74 -13.73 3.60 -16.67
N SER A 75 -14.68 2.86 -17.26
CA SER A 75 -15.20 3.15 -18.59
C SER A 75 -15.79 4.55 -18.66
N ARG A 76 -16.54 4.98 -17.64
CA ARG A 76 -17.16 6.30 -17.60
C ARG A 76 -16.14 7.43 -17.46
N TYR A 77 -15.17 7.26 -16.54
CA TYR A 77 -14.12 8.25 -16.34
C TYR A 77 -13.26 8.47 -17.58
N LEU A 78 -12.84 7.37 -18.23
CA LEU A 78 -12.01 7.41 -19.43
C LEU A 78 -12.83 7.63 -20.72
N LYS A 79 -14.16 7.77 -20.62
CA LYS A 79 -15.09 7.91 -21.75
C LYS A 79 -14.89 6.82 -22.80
N LEU A 80 -14.75 5.58 -22.35
CA LEU A 80 -14.56 4.43 -23.22
C LEU A 80 -15.90 3.97 -23.79
N GLU A 81 -15.86 3.59 -25.07
CA GLU A 81 -16.98 3.00 -25.78
C GLU A 81 -16.61 1.58 -26.24
N ASN A 82 -17.60 0.69 -26.25
CA ASN A 82 -17.44 -0.62 -26.87
C ASN A 82 -17.52 -0.46 -28.39
N THR A 83 -16.40 -0.66 -29.08
CA THR A 83 -16.33 -0.44 -30.54
C THR A 83 -16.80 -1.64 -31.37
N GLY A 84 -17.26 -2.73 -30.74
CA GLY A 84 -17.66 -3.96 -31.43
C GLY A 84 -16.52 -4.71 -32.13
N SER A 85 -15.28 -4.19 -32.09
CA SER A 85 -14.08 -4.92 -32.51
C SER A 85 -13.92 -6.17 -31.64
N ALA A 86 -13.46 -7.28 -32.22
CA ALA A 86 -13.36 -8.61 -31.59
C ALA A 86 -12.80 -8.54 -30.16
N SER A 87 -13.70 -8.34 -29.19
CA SER A 87 -13.38 -8.36 -27.78
C SER A 87 -13.23 -9.82 -27.38
N LYS A 88 -12.33 -10.09 -26.43
CA LYS A 88 -12.37 -11.38 -25.74
C LYS A 88 -13.81 -11.65 -25.27
N HIS A 89 -14.40 -12.74 -25.74
CA HIS A 89 -15.76 -13.12 -25.36
C HIS A 89 -15.73 -13.62 -23.92
N PHE A 90 -16.60 -13.07 -23.07
CA PHE A 90 -16.83 -13.58 -21.72
C PHE A 90 -18.21 -14.22 -21.67
N SER A 91 -18.27 -15.46 -21.20
CA SER A 91 -19.49 -16.28 -21.20
C SER A 91 -20.54 -15.81 -20.20
N ASP A 92 -20.14 -15.03 -19.19
CA ASP A 92 -20.95 -14.66 -18.02
C ASP A 92 -21.39 -13.19 -18.00
N ILE A 93 -21.26 -12.47 -19.12
CA ILE A 93 -21.64 -11.05 -19.18
C ILE A 93 -22.86 -10.76 -20.05
N HIS A 94 -23.40 -11.76 -20.77
CA HIS A 94 -24.53 -11.54 -21.66
C HIS A 94 -25.78 -11.14 -20.88
N GLY A 95 -26.35 -9.97 -21.21
CA GLY A 95 -27.51 -9.41 -20.50
C GLY A 95 -27.17 -8.77 -19.15
N HIS A 96 -25.88 -8.74 -18.77
CA HIS A 96 -25.43 -8.09 -17.55
C HIS A 96 -25.48 -6.57 -17.71
N MET A 97 -25.91 -5.83 -16.68
CA MET A 97 -26.07 -4.37 -16.76
C MET A 97 -24.77 -3.60 -17.08
N PHE A 98 -23.61 -4.21 -16.79
CA PHE A 98 -22.28 -3.66 -17.07
C PHE A 98 -21.62 -4.24 -18.34
N GLU A 99 -22.32 -5.04 -19.14
CA GLU A 99 -21.75 -5.74 -20.31
C GLU A 99 -20.94 -4.81 -21.23
N ASN A 100 -21.50 -3.66 -21.60
CA ASN A 100 -20.82 -2.71 -22.48
C ASN A 100 -19.57 -2.10 -21.85
N SER A 101 -19.63 -1.79 -20.56
CA SER A 101 -18.47 -1.25 -19.84
C SER A 101 -17.36 -2.28 -19.73
N ILE A 102 -17.73 -3.54 -19.45
CA ILE A 102 -16.80 -4.68 -19.38
C ILE A 102 -16.09 -4.89 -20.72
N LYS A 103 -16.84 -4.87 -21.83
CA LYS A 103 -16.26 -4.97 -23.17
C LYS A 103 -15.29 -3.83 -23.46
N ALA A 104 -15.65 -2.60 -23.10
CA ALA A 104 -14.81 -1.42 -23.33
C ALA A 104 -13.48 -1.46 -22.55
N VAL A 105 -13.50 -1.79 -21.25
CA VAL A 105 -12.27 -1.89 -20.45
C VAL A 105 -11.40 -3.09 -20.86
N ALA A 106 -12.02 -4.18 -21.33
CA ALA A 106 -11.30 -5.34 -21.84
C ALA A 106 -10.62 -5.04 -23.19
N GLN A 107 -11.30 -4.34 -24.10
CA GLN A 107 -10.72 -3.88 -25.38
C GLN A 107 -9.51 -2.95 -25.17
N LYS A 108 -9.51 -2.15 -24.10
CA LYS A 108 -8.37 -1.30 -23.72
C LYS A 108 -7.30 -2.02 -22.89
N GLY A 109 -7.48 -3.30 -22.58
CA GLY A 109 -6.53 -4.08 -21.79
C GLY A 109 -6.42 -3.66 -20.31
N LEU A 110 -7.38 -2.86 -19.82
CA LEU A 110 -7.40 -2.32 -18.45
C LEU A 110 -7.84 -3.38 -17.45
N MET A 111 -8.81 -4.22 -17.84
CA MET A 111 -9.30 -5.35 -17.06
C MET A 111 -9.32 -6.61 -17.92
N THR A 112 -9.05 -7.75 -17.29
CA THR A 112 -9.10 -9.07 -17.94
C THR A 112 -10.02 -9.99 -17.16
N GLY A 113 -10.63 -10.95 -17.85
CA GLY A 113 -11.31 -12.09 -17.22
C GLY A 113 -10.33 -13.23 -16.94
N ASP A 114 -10.87 -14.30 -16.38
CA ASP A 114 -10.18 -15.56 -16.15
C ASP A 114 -9.97 -16.29 -17.48
N SER A 115 -8.70 -16.49 -17.85
CA SER A 115 -8.32 -17.17 -19.09
C SER A 115 -8.59 -18.67 -19.08
N SER A 116 -8.82 -19.28 -17.92
CA SER A 116 -9.10 -20.72 -17.81
C SER A 116 -10.59 -21.05 -17.96
N THR A 117 -11.47 -20.06 -17.71
CA THR A 117 -12.93 -20.26 -17.69
C THR A 117 -13.71 -19.39 -18.69
N ASP A 118 -13.03 -18.50 -19.42
CA ASP A 118 -13.65 -17.49 -20.30
C ASP A 118 -14.73 -16.67 -19.59
N LYS A 119 -14.52 -16.40 -18.29
CA LYS A 119 -15.44 -15.60 -17.45
C LYS A 119 -14.80 -14.27 -17.06
N PHE A 120 -15.59 -13.21 -17.06
CA PHE A 120 -15.17 -11.92 -16.52
C PHE A 120 -15.36 -11.86 -14.99
N ARG A 121 -16.36 -12.56 -14.48
CA ARG A 121 -16.82 -12.57 -13.08
C ARG A 121 -17.27 -11.17 -12.64
N PRO A 122 -18.35 -10.61 -13.24
CA PRO A 122 -18.76 -9.23 -13.01
C PRO A 122 -19.30 -8.97 -11.58
N ASP A 123 -19.83 -10.00 -10.94
CA ASP A 123 -20.42 -9.92 -9.59
C ASP A 123 -19.42 -10.24 -8.47
N ASP A 124 -18.25 -10.76 -8.81
CA ASP A 124 -17.18 -11.01 -7.84
C ASP A 124 -16.62 -9.68 -7.31
N THR A 125 -16.23 -9.68 -6.04
CA THR A 125 -15.60 -8.55 -5.38
C THR A 125 -14.18 -8.34 -5.87
N LEU A 126 -13.75 -7.08 -5.97
CA LEU A 126 -12.42 -6.72 -6.42
C LEU A 126 -11.39 -6.80 -5.28
N THR A 127 -10.25 -7.46 -5.52
CA THR A 127 -9.13 -7.44 -4.56
C THR A 127 -8.28 -6.18 -4.70
N ARG A 128 -7.49 -5.86 -3.67
CA ARG A 128 -6.53 -4.74 -3.71
C ARG A 128 -5.48 -4.92 -4.81
N TYR A 129 -5.00 -6.15 -5.05
CA TYR A 129 -4.08 -6.42 -6.16
C TYR A 129 -4.70 -6.11 -7.53
N GLU A 130 -5.94 -6.54 -7.76
CA GLU A 130 -6.65 -6.25 -9.01
C GLU A 130 -6.88 -4.75 -9.18
N MET A 131 -7.31 -4.06 -8.13
CA MET A 131 -7.46 -2.61 -8.12
C MET A 131 -6.15 -1.90 -8.48
N ALA A 132 -5.01 -2.33 -7.92
CA ALA A 132 -3.72 -1.73 -8.20
C ALA A 132 -3.41 -1.78 -9.70
N VAL A 133 -3.57 -2.95 -10.32
CA VAL A 133 -3.30 -3.13 -11.75
C VAL A 133 -4.22 -2.27 -12.61
N ILE A 134 -5.51 -2.19 -12.25
CA ILE A 134 -6.48 -1.37 -12.98
C ILE A 134 -6.09 0.10 -12.91
N LEU A 135 -5.80 0.63 -11.72
CA LEU A 135 -5.45 2.04 -11.55
C LEU A 135 -4.09 2.37 -12.18
N GLN A 136 -3.09 1.49 -12.05
CA GLN A 136 -1.81 1.69 -12.73
C GLN A 136 -2.00 1.84 -14.25
N LYS A 137 -2.76 0.92 -14.86
CA LYS A 137 -2.99 0.93 -16.30
C LYS A 137 -3.84 2.13 -16.74
N ALA A 138 -4.92 2.42 -16.01
CA ALA A 138 -5.86 3.48 -16.37
C ALA A 138 -5.23 4.89 -16.29
N PHE A 139 -4.30 5.10 -15.36
CA PHE A 139 -3.67 6.39 -15.09
C PHE A 139 -2.19 6.44 -15.51
N HIS A 140 -1.68 5.40 -16.16
CA HIS A 140 -0.28 5.28 -16.59
C HIS A 140 0.73 5.60 -15.46
N LEU A 141 0.47 5.09 -14.26
CA LEU A 141 1.25 5.41 -13.08
C LEU A 141 2.67 4.83 -13.19
N SER A 142 3.67 5.69 -13.12
CA SER A 142 5.07 5.30 -13.12
C SER A 142 5.51 4.76 -11.75
N VAL A 143 6.42 3.79 -11.77
CA VAL A 143 7.09 3.31 -10.56
C VAL A 143 8.23 4.26 -10.24
N LYS A 144 8.19 4.92 -9.07
CA LYS A 144 9.24 5.87 -8.62
C LYS A 144 10.19 5.32 -7.55
N THR A 145 9.93 4.11 -7.04
CA THR A 145 10.78 3.42 -6.05
C THR A 145 10.75 1.91 -6.26
N ASN A 146 11.81 1.22 -5.85
CA ASN A 146 11.88 -0.23 -5.83
C ASN A 146 11.32 -0.85 -4.54
N ASP A 147 11.04 -0.01 -3.54
CA ASP A 147 10.47 -0.40 -2.26
C ASP A 147 9.17 -1.18 -2.46
N LEU A 148 9.02 -2.25 -1.67
CA LEU A 148 7.92 -3.19 -1.80
C LEU A 148 7.43 -3.62 -0.42
N PHE A 149 6.11 -3.64 -0.24
CA PHE A 149 5.49 -4.15 0.97
C PHE A 149 5.86 -5.63 1.20
N TYR A 150 5.95 -6.03 2.47
CA TYR A 150 6.50 -7.32 2.88
C TYR A 150 5.68 -8.53 2.45
N ASP A 151 4.38 -8.36 2.31
CA ASP A 151 3.43 -9.37 1.88
C ASP A 151 3.25 -9.42 0.36
N VAL A 152 4.02 -8.63 -0.40
CA VAL A 152 4.00 -8.65 -1.86
C VAL A 152 5.25 -9.39 -2.36
N PRO A 153 5.09 -10.53 -3.05
CA PRO A 153 6.24 -11.27 -3.56
C PRO A 153 6.98 -10.48 -4.66
N ASN A 154 8.29 -10.68 -4.72
CA ASN A 154 9.07 -10.24 -5.89
C ASN A 154 8.60 -10.99 -7.14
N ASN A 155 8.60 -10.32 -8.30
CA ASN A 155 8.21 -10.88 -9.59
C ASN A 155 6.75 -11.41 -9.65
N PHE A 156 5.87 -10.90 -8.79
CA PHE A 156 4.43 -11.17 -8.83
C PHE A 156 3.71 -10.30 -9.86
N TRP A 157 2.59 -10.77 -10.43
CA TRP A 157 1.87 -10.09 -11.51
C TRP A 157 1.38 -8.67 -11.16
N ALA A 158 1.17 -8.38 -9.87
CA ALA A 158 0.75 -7.07 -9.38
C ALA A 158 1.89 -6.22 -8.79
N THR A 159 3.15 -6.71 -8.80
CA THR A 159 4.27 -6.05 -8.08
C THR A 159 4.43 -4.59 -8.50
N ASP A 160 4.57 -4.33 -9.80
CA ASP A 160 4.79 -2.98 -10.31
C ASP A 160 3.57 -2.09 -10.12
N ALA A 161 2.37 -2.66 -10.15
CA ALA A 161 1.16 -1.94 -9.86
C ALA A 161 1.13 -1.47 -8.42
N VAL A 162 1.42 -2.35 -7.47
CA VAL A 162 1.51 -1.97 -6.05
C VAL A 162 2.60 -0.93 -5.82
N ARG A 163 3.79 -1.08 -6.42
CA ARG A 163 4.84 -0.07 -6.35
C ARG A 163 4.41 1.27 -6.92
N SER A 164 3.73 1.28 -8.07
CA SER A 164 3.25 2.51 -8.68
C SER A 164 2.23 3.23 -7.79
N LEU A 165 1.30 2.51 -7.15
CA LEU A 165 0.34 3.11 -6.23
C LEU A 165 1.03 3.66 -4.98
N TYR A 166 2.00 2.93 -4.42
CA TYR A 166 2.75 3.38 -3.24
C TYR A 166 3.57 4.64 -3.56
N SER A 167 4.35 4.57 -4.63
CA SER A 167 5.28 5.62 -5.04
C SER A 167 4.61 6.89 -5.59
N ASN A 168 3.30 6.85 -5.83
CA ASN A 168 2.48 8.01 -6.17
C ASN A 168 1.54 8.44 -5.03
N GLY A 169 1.71 7.90 -3.82
CA GLY A 169 0.95 8.33 -2.63
C GLY A 169 -0.51 7.88 -2.61
N ILE A 170 -0.88 6.95 -3.48
CA ILE A 170 -2.25 6.44 -3.61
C ILE A 170 -2.56 5.48 -2.46
N THR A 171 -1.59 4.65 -2.04
CA THR A 171 -1.72 3.71 -0.93
C THR A 171 -0.59 3.87 0.09
N LYS A 172 -0.89 3.62 1.37
CA LYS A 172 0.10 3.46 2.45
C LYS A 172 0.16 2.02 2.98
N GLY A 173 -0.56 1.09 2.34
CA GLY A 173 -0.75 -0.25 2.87
C GLY A 173 -1.77 -0.29 4.01
N ILE A 174 -1.68 -1.33 4.84
CA ILE A 174 -2.58 -1.59 5.97
C ILE A 174 -1.88 -1.49 7.34
N GLY A 175 -0.64 -0.99 7.36
CA GLY A 175 0.24 -1.01 8.54
C GLY A 175 1.31 -2.10 8.43
N ASP A 176 2.30 -2.05 9.31
CA ASP A 176 3.43 -2.99 9.41
C ASP A 176 4.15 -3.28 8.08
N TYR A 177 4.24 -2.28 7.20
CA TYR A 177 4.76 -2.45 5.83
C TYR A 177 4.08 -3.57 5.02
N LYS A 178 2.79 -3.83 5.27
CA LYS A 178 1.95 -4.75 4.48
C LYS A 178 1.00 -3.99 3.55
N TYR A 179 0.75 -4.56 2.38
CA TYR A 179 -0.17 -4.04 1.38
C TYR A 179 -1.61 -4.53 1.58
N GLY A 180 -1.77 -5.79 2.01
CA GLY A 180 -3.06 -6.46 2.14
C GLY A 180 -3.68 -6.87 0.80
N GLY A 181 -2.87 -7.33 -0.17
CA GLY A 181 -3.30 -7.42 -1.58
C GLY A 181 -4.53 -8.30 -1.88
N GLU A 182 -4.77 -9.34 -1.07
CA GLU A 182 -5.94 -10.23 -1.21
C GLU A 182 -7.22 -9.69 -0.55
N MET A 183 -7.14 -8.58 0.20
CA MET A 183 -8.32 -7.99 0.83
C MET A 183 -9.27 -7.43 -0.25
N ASN A 184 -10.56 -7.63 -0.04
CA ASN A 184 -11.60 -6.99 -0.85
C ASN A 184 -11.60 -5.49 -0.62
N VAL A 185 -11.89 -4.74 -1.69
CA VAL A 185 -11.96 -3.28 -1.67
C VAL A 185 -13.40 -2.84 -1.47
N THR A 186 -13.66 -1.99 -0.49
CA THR A 186 -14.98 -1.38 -0.32
C THR A 186 -15.21 -0.25 -1.32
N ARG A 187 -16.46 0.11 -1.59
CA ARG A 187 -16.82 1.16 -2.55
C ARG A 187 -16.19 2.50 -2.20
N GLU A 188 -16.16 2.88 -0.93
CA GLU A 188 -15.55 4.13 -0.47
C GLU A 188 -14.02 4.11 -0.51
N GLN A 189 -13.41 2.93 -0.29
CA GLN A 189 -11.99 2.75 -0.50
C GLN A 189 -11.64 2.92 -1.98
N PHE A 190 -12.36 2.26 -2.89
CA PHE A 190 -12.13 2.38 -4.33
C PHE A 190 -12.27 3.84 -4.81
N ALA A 191 -13.33 4.54 -4.37
CA ALA A 191 -13.52 5.96 -4.67
C ALA A 191 -12.31 6.80 -4.23
N THR A 192 -11.75 6.52 -3.06
CA THR A 192 -10.59 7.25 -2.54
C THR A 192 -9.31 6.92 -3.30
N PHE A 193 -9.06 5.65 -3.63
CA PHE A 193 -7.90 5.28 -4.43
C PHE A 193 -7.96 5.90 -5.84
N MET A 194 -9.13 5.86 -6.47
CA MET A 194 -9.35 6.50 -7.76
C MET A 194 -9.18 8.02 -7.70
N TYR A 195 -9.76 8.68 -6.68
CA TYR A 195 -9.58 10.12 -6.48
C TYR A 195 -8.10 10.50 -6.36
N LYS A 196 -7.31 9.73 -5.60
CA LYS A 196 -5.86 9.95 -5.48
C LYS A 196 -5.14 9.70 -6.79
N ALA A 197 -5.54 8.68 -7.56
CA ALA A 197 -4.95 8.40 -8.87
C ALA A 197 -5.20 9.51 -9.90
N ILE A 198 -6.38 10.16 -9.83
CA ILE A 198 -6.71 11.35 -10.64
C ILE A 198 -5.83 12.54 -10.25
N ASN A 199 -5.56 12.70 -8.95
CA ASN A 199 -4.90 13.87 -8.37
C ASN A 199 -3.46 13.58 -7.91
N VAL A 200 -2.74 12.72 -8.63
CA VAL A 200 -1.34 12.39 -8.30
C VAL A 200 -0.47 13.66 -8.34
N SER A 201 0.27 13.89 -7.26
CA SER A 201 1.31 14.92 -7.26
C SER A 201 2.57 14.40 -7.96
N PRO A 202 3.10 15.10 -8.98
CA PRO A 202 4.35 14.70 -9.62
C PRO A 202 5.54 14.74 -8.63
N TYR A 203 5.46 15.61 -7.61
CA TYR A 203 6.50 15.81 -6.59
C TYR A 203 6.34 14.95 -5.34
N PHE A 204 5.40 14.00 -5.32
CA PHE A 204 5.28 13.08 -4.19
C PHE A 204 6.52 12.19 -4.09
N ILE A 205 7.15 12.20 -2.91
CA ILE A 205 8.27 11.33 -2.55
C ILE A 205 7.75 10.35 -1.49
N PRO A 206 7.72 9.03 -1.76
CA PRO A 206 7.32 8.04 -0.77
C PRO A 206 8.36 7.93 0.34
N ASP A 207 7.91 7.61 1.55
CA ASP A 207 8.80 7.16 2.62
C ASP A 207 9.48 5.85 2.22
N SER A 208 10.66 5.56 2.76
CA SER A 208 11.31 4.28 2.52
C SER A 208 10.58 3.15 3.24
N ILE A 209 10.36 2.02 2.54
CA ILE A 209 10.02 0.75 3.19
C ILE A 209 11.33 0.08 3.60
N PRO A 210 11.60 -0.10 4.90
CA PRO A 210 12.83 -0.75 5.36
C PRO A 210 12.93 -2.18 4.81
N ALA A 211 14.14 -2.67 4.55
CA ALA A 211 14.34 -4.09 4.22
C ALA A 211 13.87 -5.01 5.36
N LYS A 212 13.46 -6.24 5.02
CA LYS A 212 13.11 -7.26 6.02
C LYS A 212 14.36 -7.63 6.83
N ASP A 213 14.17 -7.96 8.12
CA ASP A 213 15.27 -8.40 8.98
C ASP A 213 15.96 -9.66 8.43
N GLU A 214 15.22 -10.53 7.73
CA GLU A 214 15.76 -11.70 7.02
C GLU A 214 16.76 -11.34 5.93
N ASP A 215 16.48 -10.30 5.15
CA ASP A 215 17.40 -9.82 4.10
C ASP A 215 18.65 -9.22 4.74
N LYS A 216 18.49 -8.56 5.90
CA LYS A 216 19.59 -8.01 6.68
C LYS A 216 20.48 -9.08 7.31
N TYR A 217 19.99 -10.28 7.63
CA TYR A 217 20.84 -11.35 8.15
C TYR A 217 21.96 -11.73 7.19
N LYS A 218 21.66 -11.87 5.89
CA LYS A 218 22.67 -12.21 4.87
C LYS A 218 23.70 -11.10 4.69
N GLU A 219 23.24 -9.85 4.69
CA GLU A 219 24.13 -8.68 4.61
C GLU A 219 25.10 -8.64 5.80
N ILE A 220 24.58 -8.84 7.01
CA ILE A 220 25.38 -8.90 8.24
C ILE A 220 26.32 -10.11 8.26
N GLU A 221 25.87 -11.28 7.82
CA GLU A 221 26.71 -12.48 7.70
C GLU A 221 27.92 -12.20 6.79
N ASN A 222 27.70 -11.58 5.64
CA ASN A 222 28.80 -11.20 4.74
C ASN A 222 29.77 -10.21 5.41
N ILE A 223 29.25 -9.18 6.11
CA ILE A 223 30.08 -8.22 6.86
C ILE A 223 30.96 -8.94 7.88
N LEU A 224 30.40 -9.90 8.63
CA LEU A 224 31.12 -10.67 9.65
C LEU A 224 32.22 -11.54 9.03
N ILE A 225 31.89 -12.30 7.97
CA ILE A 225 32.84 -13.17 7.27
C ILE A 225 33.97 -12.35 6.64
N ASP A 226 33.65 -11.28 5.92
CA ASP A 226 34.64 -10.40 5.27
C ASP A 226 35.54 -9.69 6.30
N SER A 227 35.03 -9.51 7.52
CA SER A 227 35.80 -8.94 8.64
C SER A 227 36.59 -10.00 9.41
N GLY A 228 36.62 -11.26 8.97
CA GLY A 228 37.42 -12.33 9.56
C GLY A 228 36.81 -12.99 10.79
N PHE A 229 35.51 -12.83 11.03
CA PHE A 229 34.83 -13.57 12.10
C PHE A 229 34.72 -15.06 11.73
N LEU A 230 34.97 -15.91 12.71
CA LEU A 230 34.75 -17.35 12.60
C LEU A 230 33.27 -17.67 12.85
N LYS A 231 32.65 -18.42 11.94
CA LYS A 231 31.29 -18.94 12.12
C LYS A 231 31.31 -20.18 13.02
N THR A 232 30.45 -20.21 14.03
CA THR A 232 30.18 -21.37 14.88
C THR A 232 28.73 -21.84 14.71
N ASP A 233 28.35 -22.90 15.41
CA ASP A 233 26.96 -23.40 15.40
C ASP A 233 25.96 -22.38 16.00
N TYR A 234 26.43 -21.43 16.81
CA TYR A 234 25.56 -20.55 17.61
C TYR A 234 25.80 -19.05 17.37
N ASN A 235 26.96 -18.65 16.86
CA ASN A 235 27.36 -17.24 16.73
C ASN A 235 28.53 -17.06 15.75
N TYR A 236 28.91 -15.81 15.54
CA TYR A 236 30.12 -15.39 14.87
C TYR A 236 31.09 -14.83 15.90
N VAL A 237 32.35 -15.25 15.85
CA VAL A 237 33.37 -14.87 16.85
C VAL A 237 34.56 -14.23 16.17
N TYR A 238 34.93 -13.04 16.60
CA TYR A 238 36.23 -12.47 16.25
C TYR A 238 37.26 -12.83 17.32
N THR A 239 38.41 -13.34 16.89
CA THR A 239 39.53 -13.77 17.74
C THR A 239 40.84 -13.31 17.10
N LYS A 240 41.84 -13.02 17.94
CA LYS A 240 43.19 -12.69 17.46
C LYS A 240 44.01 -13.92 17.11
N THR A 241 43.70 -15.08 17.70
CA THR A 241 44.51 -16.30 17.55
C THR A 241 43.89 -17.32 16.60
N GLY A 242 42.66 -17.06 16.14
CA GLY A 242 41.89 -18.02 15.34
C GLY A 242 41.21 -19.11 16.18
N ARG A 243 41.24 -19.00 17.52
CA ARG A 243 40.57 -19.92 18.44
C ARG A 243 39.26 -19.29 18.93
N THR A 244 38.23 -20.08 19.19
CA THR A 244 36.91 -19.52 19.53
C THR A 244 36.76 -19.17 21.02
N TYR A 245 37.59 -19.74 21.89
CA TYR A 245 37.51 -19.53 23.35
C TYR A 245 38.19 -18.24 23.84
N ASP A 246 38.99 -17.57 23.00
CA ASP A 246 39.60 -16.26 23.28
C ASP A 246 38.95 -15.14 22.44
N GLY A 247 37.67 -15.33 22.10
CA GLY A 247 36.90 -14.38 21.33
C GLY A 247 36.83 -13.01 22.02
N ILE A 248 37.13 -11.96 21.26
CA ILE A 248 37.03 -10.57 21.72
C ILE A 248 35.74 -9.90 21.29
N MET A 249 35.00 -10.52 20.36
CA MET A 249 33.65 -10.11 20.00
C MET A 249 32.82 -11.31 19.55
N TYR A 250 31.57 -11.35 20.00
CA TYR A 250 30.57 -12.34 19.62
C TYR A 250 29.37 -11.62 19.00
N PHE A 251 28.86 -12.17 17.91
CA PHE A 251 27.64 -11.70 17.26
C PHE A 251 26.67 -12.87 17.06
N ASN A 252 25.43 -12.72 17.50
CA ASN A 252 24.38 -13.69 17.24
C ASN A 252 23.12 -13.00 16.72
N PHE A 253 22.38 -13.73 15.90
CA PHE A 253 21.03 -13.36 15.52
C PHE A 253 20.05 -14.42 16.06
N SER A 254 18.85 -13.99 16.43
CA SER A 254 17.78 -14.88 16.88
C SER A 254 16.50 -14.53 16.11
N PRO A 255 16.03 -15.39 15.20
CA PRO A 255 14.74 -15.17 14.57
C PRO A 255 13.57 -15.45 15.53
N TYR A 256 13.84 -16.15 16.64
CA TYR A 256 12.81 -16.75 17.50
C TYR A 256 12.44 -15.89 18.71
N ASP A 257 13.32 -15.02 19.18
CA ASP A 257 13.07 -14.16 20.34
C ASP A 257 12.99 -12.67 19.97
N ASP A 258 12.65 -11.84 20.95
CA ASP A 258 12.50 -10.39 20.76
C ASP A 258 13.84 -9.70 20.46
N SER A 259 14.96 -10.33 20.82
CA SER A 259 16.32 -9.88 20.55
C SER A 259 16.83 -10.41 19.20
N ALA A 260 16.39 -9.75 18.12
CA ALA A 260 16.77 -10.09 16.75
C ALA A 260 18.29 -10.20 16.54
N TYR A 261 19.06 -9.32 17.18
CA TYR A 261 20.52 -9.28 17.10
C TYR A 261 21.12 -9.06 18.49
N ARG A 262 22.24 -9.72 18.81
CA ARG A 262 23.05 -9.39 19.98
C ARG A 262 24.52 -9.32 19.62
N ILE A 263 25.18 -8.35 20.25
CA ILE A 263 26.59 -8.01 20.08
C ILE A 263 27.23 -7.99 21.45
N SER A 264 28.21 -8.87 21.68
CA SER A 264 29.02 -8.89 22.90
C SER A 264 30.46 -8.54 22.53
N ILE A 265 30.99 -7.44 23.06
CA ILE A 265 32.35 -6.96 22.81
C ILE A 265 33.10 -7.06 24.14
N HIS A 266 34.27 -7.70 24.14
CA HIS A 266 35.11 -7.91 25.33
C HIS A 266 36.50 -7.25 25.22
N SER A 267 36.69 -6.39 24.22
CA SER A 267 37.94 -5.68 23.96
C SER A 267 37.70 -4.30 23.38
N ASP A 268 38.62 -3.38 23.65
CA ASP A 268 38.73 -2.05 23.06
C ASP A 268 39.59 -2.04 21.78
N ASP A 269 40.00 -3.22 21.28
CA ASP A 269 40.86 -3.33 20.11
C ASP A 269 40.27 -2.57 18.89
N PRO A 270 41.04 -1.66 18.26
CA PRO A 270 40.60 -0.91 17.11
C PRO A 270 40.13 -1.76 15.92
N VAL A 271 40.58 -3.02 15.82
CA VAL A 271 40.19 -3.94 14.74
C VAL A 271 38.67 -4.19 14.70
N LEU A 272 38.00 -4.05 15.84
CA LEU A 272 36.54 -4.21 15.92
C LEU A 272 35.77 -2.96 15.49
N ASN A 273 36.43 -1.81 15.26
CA ASN A 273 35.73 -0.56 14.98
C ASN A 273 34.94 -0.61 13.67
N GLU A 274 35.60 -1.01 12.58
CA GLU A 274 34.98 -1.11 11.26
C GLU A 274 33.84 -2.13 11.19
N PRO A 275 33.99 -3.40 11.63
CA PRO A 275 32.89 -4.36 11.59
C PRO A 275 31.70 -3.89 12.42
N VAL A 276 31.92 -3.34 13.62
CA VAL A 276 30.82 -2.81 14.45
C VAL A 276 30.11 -1.67 13.73
N LYS A 277 30.83 -0.70 13.15
CA LYS A 277 30.19 0.40 12.40
C LYS A 277 29.37 -0.11 11.21
N LYS A 278 29.90 -1.04 10.41
CA LYS A 278 29.18 -1.63 9.28
C LYS A 278 27.90 -2.33 9.74
N ILE A 279 27.99 -3.16 10.77
CA ILE A 279 26.82 -3.83 11.37
C ILE A 279 25.78 -2.82 11.82
N LEU A 280 26.19 -1.78 12.55
CA LEU A 280 25.26 -0.78 13.06
C LEU A 280 24.62 0.04 11.94
N ASN A 281 25.38 0.45 10.91
CA ASN A 281 24.83 1.14 9.74
C ASN A 281 23.80 0.28 8.99
N THR A 282 24.03 -1.03 8.93
CA THR A 282 23.08 -1.96 8.31
C THR A 282 21.79 -2.12 9.14
N LEU A 283 21.89 -2.12 10.48
CA LEU A 283 20.76 -2.36 11.39
C LEU A 283 19.99 -1.09 11.79
N LEU A 284 20.68 0.04 11.86
CA LEU A 284 20.24 1.35 12.34
C LEU A 284 20.72 2.47 11.40
N PRO A 285 20.22 2.52 10.15
CA PRO A 285 20.74 3.43 9.13
C PRO A 285 20.67 4.92 9.49
N THR A 286 19.78 5.34 10.40
CA THR A 286 19.72 6.75 10.85
C THR A 286 20.32 6.99 12.23
N GLU A 287 20.55 5.92 13.01
CA GLU A 287 20.95 5.99 14.42
C GLU A 287 22.26 5.25 14.74
N ALA A 288 22.98 4.75 13.73
CA ALA A 288 24.18 3.94 13.90
C ALA A 288 25.28 4.66 14.69
N ASP A 289 25.57 5.91 14.36
CA ASP A 289 26.61 6.71 15.04
C ASP A 289 26.26 6.95 16.52
N ASN A 290 24.97 7.16 16.81
CA ASN A 290 24.49 7.35 18.18
C ASN A 290 24.72 6.09 19.03
N LEU A 291 24.39 4.91 18.49
CA LEU A 291 24.66 3.66 19.20
C LEU A 291 26.15 3.32 19.27
N TYR A 292 26.92 3.59 18.21
CA TYR A 292 28.37 3.37 18.21
C TYR A 292 29.07 4.21 19.29
N ASN A 293 28.68 5.49 19.41
CA ASN A 293 29.21 6.38 20.44
C ASN A 293 28.84 5.90 21.85
N LEU A 294 27.64 5.37 22.05
CA LEU A 294 27.23 4.77 23.32
C LEU A 294 28.07 3.53 23.65
N ILE A 295 28.40 2.70 22.66
CA ILE A 295 29.27 1.52 22.84
C ILE A 295 30.69 1.93 23.27
N LYS A 296 31.26 2.98 22.66
CA LYS A 296 32.62 3.42 22.95
C LYS A 296 32.74 4.25 24.22
N ASN A 297 31.75 5.09 24.50
CA ASN A 297 31.78 6.06 25.60
C ASN A 297 30.49 5.98 26.45
N PRO A 298 30.23 4.87 27.15
CA PRO A 298 28.97 4.74 27.86
C PRO A 298 28.96 5.57 29.13
N THR A 299 27.87 6.31 29.32
CA THR A 299 27.61 7.17 30.47
C THR A 299 26.85 6.47 31.60
N ALA A 300 26.36 5.24 31.36
CA ALA A 300 25.64 4.41 32.33
C ALA A 300 25.99 2.93 32.16
N SER A 301 25.90 2.15 33.24
CA SER A 301 26.17 0.70 33.22
C SER A 301 25.10 -0.10 32.46
N SER A 302 23.90 0.45 32.30
CA SER A 302 22.87 -0.11 31.42
C SER A 302 21.92 0.99 30.92
N ARG A 303 21.30 0.75 29.77
CA ARG A 303 20.30 1.65 29.16
C ARG A 303 19.38 0.87 28.25
N THR A 304 18.09 1.20 28.27
CA THR A 304 17.14 0.79 27.23
C THR A 304 16.69 2.04 26.47
N THR A 305 16.67 1.97 25.15
CA THR A 305 16.23 3.07 24.29
C THR A 305 15.54 2.50 23.04
N GLU A 306 14.92 3.36 22.24
CA GLU A 306 14.41 2.99 20.93
C GLU A 306 15.18 3.77 19.86
N LEU A 307 15.75 3.08 18.88
CA LEU A 307 16.52 3.65 17.76
C LEU A 307 16.06 2.98 16.47
N ASP A 308 15.74 3.77 15.43
CA ASP A 308 15.22 3.26 14.14
C ASP A 308 14.02 2.28 14.28
N GLY A 309 13.18 2.48 15.31
CA GLY A 309 12.04 1.60 15.61
C GLY A 309 12.44 0.27 16.25
N ARG A 310 13.69 0.08 16.65
CA ARG A 310 14.16 -1.10 17.38
C ARG A 310 14.32 -0.78 18.85
N LYS A 311 13.84 -1.66 19.72
CA LYS A 311 14.21 -1.65 21.14
C LYS A 311 15.69 -2.01 21.25
N ILE A 312 16.49 -1.13 21.83
CA ILE A 312 17.91 -1.35 22.08
C ILE A 312 18.11 -1.52 23.58
N GLU A 313 18.74 -2.61 23.97
CA GLU A 313 19.19 -2.86 25.33
C GLU A 313 20.70 -2.88 25.36
N PHE A 314 21.27 -1.95 26.12
CA PHE A 314 22.69 -1.78 26.30
C PHE A 314 23.06 -2.13 27.74
N ARG A 315 24.13 -2.90 27.92
CA ARG A 315 24.70 -3.22 29.23
C ARG A 315 26.23 -3.22 29.16
N ARG A 316 26.87 -2.60 30.14
CA ARG A 316 28.32 -2.63 30.33
C ARG A 316 28.64 -3.46 31.58
N ASP A 317 29.41 -4.52 31.39
CA ASP A 317 29.83 -5.40 32.49
C ASP A 317 31.22 -5.02 33.02
N SER A 318 32.08 -4.41 32.20
CA SER A 318 33.39 -3.91 32.62
C SER A 318 33.88 -2.77 31.72
N SER A 319 35.10 -2.25 31.96
CA SER A 319 35.72 -1.23 31.09
C SER A 319 35.86 -1.69 29.63
N THR A 320 35.98 -3.00 29.37
CA THR A 320 36.13 -3.54 28.02
C THR A 320 34.98 -4.46 27.59
N SER A 321 34.05 -4.78 28.51
CA SER A 321 32.93 -5.70 28.24
C SER A 321 31.60 -4.96 28.08
N VAL A 322 31.04 -5.02 26.88
CA VAL A 322 29.76 -4.40 26.48
C VAL A 322 28.87 -5.43 25.80
N ASN A 323 27.60 -5.44 26.15
CA ASN A 323 26.55 -6.23 25.57
C ASN A 323 25.47 -5.31 24.98
N VAL A 324 25.11 -5.52 23.73
CA VAL A 324 24.06 -4.77 23.02
C VAL A 324 23.09 -5.76 22.43
N SER A 325 21.82 -5.63 22.77
CA SER A 325 20.73 -6.32 22.09
C SER A 325 19.94 -5.33 21.26
N LEU A 326 19.70 -5.66 20.00
CA LEU A 326 18.83 -4.93 19.10
C LEU A 326 17.62 -5.82 18.82
N GLY A 327 16.46 -5.34 19.24
CA GLY A 327 15.22 -6.07 19.03
C GLY A 327 14.78 -6.10 17.58
N LYS A 328 13.75 -6.91 17.30
CA LYS A 328 13.02 -6.81 16.04
C LYS A 328 12.54 -5.38 15.85
N ARG A 329 12.55 -4.93 14.59
CA ARG A 329 12.00 -3.61 14.27
C ARG A 329 10.51 -3.64 14.58
N LYS A 330 10.05 -2.72 15.43
CA LYS A 330 8.62 -2.47 15.62
C LYS A 330 8.16 -1.84 14.31
N TYR A 331 7.21 -2.50 13.67
CA TYR A 331 6.64 -2.09 12.39
C TYR A 331 5.41 -1.21 12.61
#